data_AF-A0A7V3FAE2-F1
#
_entry.id   AF-A0A7V3FAE2-F1
#
_cell.length_a   1.000
_cell.length_b   1.000
_cell.length_c   1.000
_cell.angle_alpha   90.00
_cell.angle_beta   90.00
_cell.angle_gamma   90.00
#
_symmetry.space_group_name_H-M   'P 1'
#
loop_
_entity.id
_entity.type
_entity.pdbx_description
1 polymer ?
#
loop_
_entity_poly.entity_id
_entity_poly.type
_entity_poly.pdbx_seq_one_letter_code
_entity_poly.pdbx_strand_id
1 'polypeptide(L)'
;RESRPPVACTPGPPSGSGTGQGPNLGGGPHLFKHLRGVIRAFQALTAPEQRSGTIDTLERDRAVSLLESGIVQGPHDPDARDGAGYERSDHDRSPFFSRRRFLRTSALAIAGATLYACTGGRRKRPVVAPSATRSVTATDTRWPIKRVLYVMPENRSFDNLYGSFPGARGSTTGLKFGQEVPLAPSPHWLPGDLPHDRAAFLNSVNGGAYDGFGIGQFGDPWAYTTHLEETVPVYWQLAREHVLCDEFFCSVGGPSYPNHFFFVAGQSGGVFDNPENIETRRDEDGVFKSWGCDAVGENVFVLVKDEHGNVSKHDTCFDFLTVPQQLEGIGVSWAYYSATPYQSGYFWNALNAISGVFHTDLWREETIRPVDRIVEDIGAGRLPAVTWVTPRFELSGHPPESTCFAQEWLAGIVDAVMESEAWEHTAIFVAWDMWGGLYDHVPPPVVDDIGYGYRVPCLVVSPYAKRGYVDDAQADLCAPLKFIEDNWGLPYLTDRIATSHNFEHVFDFERNPRTDARPSPETPACYGSPWEYPGDSYPGWPEGTEPDETHFVQQGP
;
A
#
# COMPACT_ATOMS: atom_id res chain seq x y z
N ARG A 1 28.02 -16.74 75.05
CA ARG A 1 27.96 -15.38 74.49
C ARG A 1 27.01 -15.45 73.30
N GLU A 2 25.71 -15.55 73.59
CA GLU A 2 24.78 -14.41 73.71
C GLU A 2 24.63 -13.71 72.35
N SER A 3 23.46 -13.58 71.73
CA SER A 3 22.09 -13.92 72.14
C SER A 3 21.21 -13.99 70.88
N ARG A 4 20.15 -14.78 71.01
CA ARG A 4 19.00 -15.01 70.11
C ARG A 4 17.78 -14.38 70.87
N PRO A 5 16.52 -14.26 70.39
CA PRO A 5 15.91 -14.74 69.14
C PRO A 5 14.70 -13.85 68.64
N PRO A 6 13.54 -14.35 68.11
CA PRO A 6 12.80 -13.83 66.93
C PRO A 6 11.27 -13.67 67.21
N VAL A 7 10.35 -14.08 66.29
CA VAL A 7 8.90 -14.46 66.41
C VAL A 7 7.91 -13.49 65.71
N ALA A 8 6.82 -13.85 65.00
CA ALA A 8 6.32 -15.07 64.32
C ALA A 8 4.97 -14.79 63.57
N CYS A 9 4.66 -15.68 62.62
CA CYS A 9 3.42 -16.26 62.04
C CYS A 9 1.97 -15.75 62.32
N THR A 10 1.20 -15.59 61.21
CA THR A 10 -0.19 -16.03 60.78
C THR A 10 -1.16 -16.72 61.79
N PRO A 11 -2.54 -16.73 61.65
CA PRO A 11 -3.33 -17.07 60.42
C PRO A 11 -4.82 -16.56 60.26
N GLY A 12 -5.37 -16.67 59.02
CA GLY A 12 -6.72 -17.22 58.62
C GLY A 12 -8.11 -16.62 59.01
N PRO A 13 -9.19 -16.90 58.22
CA PRO A 13 -10.53 -16.20 58.16
C PRO A 13 -11.67 -16.98 58.92
N PRO A 14 -13.04 -16.78 58.84
CA PRO A 14 -13.92 -16.32 57.71
C PRO A 14 -15.29 -15.60 58.02
N SER A 15 -16.03 -15.31 56.93
CA SER A 15 -17.51 -15.31 56.76
C SER A 15 -18.41 -14.21 57.38
N GLY A 16 -19.38 -13.73 56.57
CA GLY A 16 -20.50 -12.90 57.02
C GLY A 16 -21.41 -12.40 55.90
N SER A 17 -22.34 -13.24 55.45
CA SER A 17 -23.47 -12.99 54.55
C SER A 17 -24.62 -12.23 55.22
N GLY A 18 -25.41 -11.48 54.44
CA GLY A 18 -26.78 -11.05 54.80
C GLY A 18 -27.20 -9.76 54.07
N THR A 19 -27.80 -9.83 52.87
CA THR A 19 -29.25 -9.81 52.58
C THR A 19 -30.04 -8.62 53.14
N GLY A 20 -30.65 -7.84 52.24
CA GLY A 20 -32.07 -7.49 52.39
C GLY A 20 -32.47 -6.02 52.30
N GLN A 21 -33.21 -5.72 51.23
CA GLN A 21 -34.37 -4.81 51.15
C GLN A 21 -34.14 -3.29 51.00
N GLY A 22 -34.50 -2.79 49.80
CA GLY A 22 -35.08 -1.46 49.64
C GLY A 22 -36.48 -1.37 50.28
N PRO A 23 -37.07 -0.16 50.35
CA PRO A 23 -37.83 0.30 49.20
C PRO A 23 -37.71 1.82 48.89
N ASN A 24 -37.59 2.09 47.60
CA ASN A 24 -38.51 2.88 46.76
C ASN A 24 -38.98 4.31 47.14
N LEU A 25 -38.80 5.19 46.14
CA LEU A 25 -39.66 6.29 45.64
C LEU A 25 -39.32 7.74 46.00
N GLY A 26 -38.98 8.52 44.95
CA GLY A 26 -39.52 9.87 44.77
C GLY A 26 -38.64 10.89 44.05
N GLY A 27 -38.95 11.18 42.78
CA GLY A 27 -38.76 12.53 42.19
C GLY A 27 -37.76 12.66 41.02
N GLY A 28 -38.27 12.84 39.80
CA GLY A 28 -37.50 13.27 38.61
C GLY A 28 -37.21 14.78 38.56
N PRO A 29 -37.13 15.41 37.36
CA PRO A 29 -35.95 15.46 36.50
C PRO A 29 -35.44 16.90 36.27
N HIS A 30 -34.13 17.12 36.16
CA HIS A 30 -33.57 18.39 35.67
C HIS A 30 -32.22 18.18 34.97
N LEU A 31 -32.22 18.14 33.62
CA LEU A 31 -31.05 18.54 32.84
C LEU A 31 -31.44 18.98 31.42
N PHE A 32 -31.84 20.24 31.30
CA PHE A 32 -31.80 21.01 30.05
C PHE A 32 -31.67 22.49 30.45
N LYS A 33 -30.48 23.06 30.24
CA LYS A 33 -30.20 24.50 30.07
C LYS A 33 -28.69 24.73 30.21
N HIS A 34 -27.99 24.90 29.08
CA HIS A 34 -27.18 26.11 28.80
C HIS A 34 -26.52 25.97 27.42
N LEU A 35 -27.30 26.27 26.38
CA LEU A 35 -26.81 26.71 25.08
C LEU A 35 -26.96 28.24 25.06
N ARG A 36 -25.83 28.96 25.10
CA ARG A 36 -25.62 30.37 24.66
C ARG A 36 -24.38 30.90 25.38
N GLY A 37 -23.23 30.89 24.70
CA GLY A 37 -22.03 31.46 25.29
C GLY A 37 -20.72 31.34 24.53
N VAL A 38 -20.69 31.18 23.20
CA VAL A 38 -19.43 31.31 22.43
C VAL A 38 -19.70 31.88 21.03
N ILE A 39 -20.08 33.17 20.95
CA ILE A 39 -19.85 34.02 19.77
C ILE A 39 -19.34 35.34 20.33
N ARG A 40 -18.04 35.57 20.19
CA ARG A 40 -17.24 36.81 20.40
C ARG A 40 -15.96 36.53 21.21
N ALA A 41 -14.99 35.91 20.55
CA ALA A 41 -13.56 36.12 20.78
C ALA A 41 -12.82 35.32 19.70
N PHE A 42 -12.41 35.99 18.62
CA PHE A 42 -11.23 35.67 17.79
C PHE A 42 -11.22 36.63 16.58
N GLN A 43 -11.03 37.91 16.90
CA GLN A 43 -10.53 38.94 15.98
C GLN A 43 -9.48 39.72 16.75
N ALA A 44 -8.27 39.20 16.76
CA ALA A 44 -6.99 39.88 16.97
C ALA A 44 -5.96 38.77 17.24
N LEU A 45 -5.10 38.52 16.26
CA LEU A 45 -3.70 38.08 16.38
C LEU A 45 -3.25 37.41 15.07
N THR A 46 -3.31 38.15 13.97
CA THR A 46 -2.45 37.95 12.81
C THR A 46 -2.22 39.31 12.14
N ALA A 47 -1.09 39.93 12.43
CA ALA A 47 -0.53 41.02 11.65
C ALA A 47 0.90 40.61 11.27
N PRO A 48 1.24 40.42 9.99
CA PRO A 48 2.62 40.36 9.55
C PRO A 48 3.11 41.78 9.18
N GLU A 49 4.33 42.09 9.62
CA GLU A 49 5.06 43.30 9.24
C GLU A 49 5.26 43.41 7.73
N GLN A 50 4.99 44.60 7.19
CA GLN A 50 5.33 44.97 5.82
C GLN A 50 6.84 45.25 5.68
N ARG A 51 7.45 44.69 4.64
CA ARG A 51 8.55 45.35 3.91
C ARG A 51 8.07 45.77 2.53
N SER A 52 8.45 46.99 2.18
CA SER A 52 8.02 47.81 1.05
C SER A 52 8.45 47.30 -0.33
N GLY A 53 7.59 47.47 -1.33
CA GLY A 53 7.93 47.38 -2.75
C GLY A 53 6.72 47.69 -3.63
N THR A 54 6.69 48.92 -4.13
CA THR A 54 5.65 49.59 -4.93
C THR A 54 5.30 48.85 -6.24
N ILE A 55 4.01 48.86 -6.65
CA ILE A 55 3.50 49.40 -7.94
C ILE A 55 2.07 48.90 -8.24
N ASP A 56 1.21 49.92 -8.35
CA ASP A 56 0.01 50.12 -9.18
C ASP A 56 -1.26 49.27 -9.08
N THR A 57 -2.32 50.06 -8.96
CA THR A 57 -3.74 49.79 -8.94
C THR A 57 -4.28 49.36 -10.30
N LEU A 58 -5.13 48.33 -10.35
CA LEU A 58 -6.35 48.25 -11.17
C LEU A 58 -7.11 46.94 -10.90
N GLU A 59 -8.43 47.08 -10.72
CA GLU A 59 -9.47 46.03 -10.83
C GLU A 59 -9.62 44.99 -9.70
N ARG A 60 -10.14 45.46 -8.56
CA ARG A 60 -11.13 44.70 -7.77
C ARG A 60 -12.46 45.43 -7.89
N ASP A 61 -13.39 44.88 -8.70
CA ASP A 61 -14.84 44.98 -8.53
C ASP A 61 -15.56 44.41 -9.76
N ARG A 62 -15.90 43.11 -9.72
CA ARG A 62 -17.00 42.51 -10.51
C ARG A 62 -17.17 41.04 -10.13
N ALA A 63 -18.22 40.74 -9.36
CA ALA A 63 -19.10 39.56 -9.53
C ALA A 63 -19.97 39.34 -8.28
N VAL A 64 -21.00 40.17 -8.09
CA VAL A 64 -22.24 39.77 -7.39
C VAL A 64 -23.39 40.52 -8.05
N SER A 65 -24.52 39.81 -8.24
CA SER A 65 -25.81 40.27 -8.75
C SER A 65 -26.01 40.09 -10.26
N LEU A 66 -26.78 39.07 -10.63
CA LEU A 66 -27.85 39.14 -11.63
C LEU A 66 -28.65 37.82 -11.61
N LEU A 67 -29.64 37.76 -10.72
CA LEU A 67 -30.84 36.94 -10.85
C LEU A 67 -31.99 37.81 -10.35
N GLU A 68 -32.86 38.25 -11.27
CA GLU A 68 -34.33 38.40 -11.12
C GLU A 68 -34.94 39.41 -12.12
N SER A 69 -36.15 39.07 -12.57
CA SER A 69 -37.10 39.83 -13.41
C SER A 69 -36.78 39.90 -14.93
N GLY A 70 -37.71 39.67 -15.86
CA GLY A 70 -39.15 39.49 -15.80
C GLY A 70 -39.73 39.06 -17.16
N ILE A 71 -41.01 38.67 -17.10
CA ILE A 71 -41.86 37.91 -18.03
C ILE A 71 -42.45 38.81 -19.16
N VAL A 72 -42.91 38.23 -20.29
CA VAL A 72 -44.29 38.36 -20.88
C VAL A 72 -44.42 38.06 -22.40
N GLN A 73 -45.15 36.96 -22.67
CA GLN A 73 -46.24 36.66 -23.65
C GLN A 73 -46.01 36.29 -25.15
N GLY A 74 -46.66 35.16 -25.51
CA GLY A 74 -46.82 34.55 -26.85
C GLY A 74 -48.00 35.09 -27.69
N PRO A 75 -48.55 34.31 -28.66
CA PRO A 75 -49.73 33.44 -28.44
C PRO A 75 -49.63 32.02 -29.11
N HIS A 76 -50.12 30.92 -28.49
CA HIS A 76 -51.44 30.24 -28.63
C HIS A 76 -51.77 29.69 -30.04
N ASP A 77 -52.32 28.50 -30.33
CA ASP A 77 -52.86 27.26 -29.67
C ASP A 77 -53.45 26.41 -30.86
N PRO A 78 -54.25 25.32 -30.77
CA PRO A 78 -54.38 24.17 -29.85
C PRO A 78 -54.40 22.80 -30.58
N ASP A 79 -54.17 21.69 -29.87
CA ASP A 79 -55.18 20.63 -29.73
C ASP A 79 -54.74 19.55 -28.73
N ALA A 80 -55.72 18.99 -28.03
CA ALA A 80 -55.58 18.45 -26.69
C ALA A 80 -55.95 16.95 -26.59
N ARG A 81 -55.46 16.36 -25.48
CA ARG A 81 -56.04 15.28 -24.64
C ARG A 81 -55.67 13.80 -24.89
N ASP A 82 -55.13 13.26 -23.79
CA ASP A 82 -55.44 12.01 -23.08
C ASP A 82 -55.31 10.65 -23.79
N GLY A 83 -54.54 9.76 -23.14
CA GLY A 83 -54.65 8.31 -23.35
C GLY A 83 -53.46 7.53 -22.79
N ALA A 84 -53.65 6.90 -21.63
CA ALA A 84 -52.73 5.91 -21.08
C ALA A 84 -52.55 4.70 -22.03
N GLY A 85 -51.33 4.16 -22.11
CA GLY A 85 -51.04 2.95 -22.86
C GLY A 85 -49.55 2.58 -22.82
N TYR A 86 -49.24 1.55 -22.04
CA TYR A 86 -47.95 0.88 -22.00
C TYR A 86 -47.72 0.14 -23.32
N GLU A 87 -46.66 0.47 -24.07
CA GLU A 87 -46.11 -0.45 -25.08
C GLU A 87 -44.62 -0.16 -25.34
N ARG A 88 -43.82 -1.22 -25.18
CA ARG A 88 -42.40 -1.31 -25.54
C ARG A 88 -42.23 -1.04 -27.03
N SER A 89 -41.29 -0.19 -27.41
CA SER A 89 -40.75 -0.17 -28.78
C SER A 89 -39.23 -0.13 -28.78
N ASP A 90 -38.67 -1.09 -29.50
CA ASP A 90 -37.26 -1.27 -29.85
C ASP A 90 -36.57 0.02 -30.32
N HIS A 91 -35.44 0.34 -29.70
CA HIS A 91 -34.41 1.20 -30.28
C HIS A 91 -33.06 0.46 -30.25
N ASP A 92 -32.95 -0.53 -31.13
CA ASP A 92 -31.66 -0.94 -31.67
C ASP A 92 -31.44 -0.18 -32.98
N ARG A 93 -30.43 0.71 -33.00
CA ARG A 93 -29.61 1.16 -34.16
C ARG A 93 -28.88 2.47 -33.83
N SER A 94 -27.64 2.36 -33.35
CA SER A 94 -26.61 3.37 -33.56
C SER A 94 -25.75 2.98 -34.79
N PRO A 95 -25.36 3.93 -35.67
CA PRO A 95 -24.86 3.62 -37.01
C PRO A 95 -23.33 3.60 -37.06
N PHE A 96 -22.68 2.57 -36.53
CA PHE A 96 -21.27 2.30 -36.85
C PHE A 96 -21.06 0.80 -37.08
N PHE A 97 -20.28 0.49 -38.11
CA PHE A 97 -19.92 -0.85 -38.63
C PHE A 97 -20.86 -1.47 -39.67
N SER A 98 -20.49 -1.33 -40.95
CA SER A 98 -21.01 -2.13 -42.06
C SER A 98 -19.90 -3.05 -42.60
N ARG A 99 -20.18 -4.35 -42.71
CA ARG A 99 -19.28 -5.43 -43.19
C ARG A 99 -18.62 -5.14 -44.55
N ARG A 100 -19.18 -4.23 -45.36
CA ARG A 100 -18.62 -3.84 -46.67
C ARG A 100 -17.44 -2.88 -46.58
N ARG A 101 -17.25 -2.16 -45.46
CA ARG A 101 -16.06 -1.30 -45.26
C ARG A 101 -14.86 -2.11 -44.75
N PHE A 102 -15.10 -3.12 -43.91
CA PHE A 102 -14.07 -4.05 -43.40
C PHE A 102 -13.34 -4.79 -44.53
N LEU A 103 -14.07 -5.34 -45.50
CA LEU A 103 -13.46 -6.08 -46.63
C LEU A 103 -12.67 -5.18 -47.59
N ARG A 104 -12.96 -3.87 -47.66
CA ARG A 104 -12.18 -2.92 -48.47
C ARG A 104 -10.88 -2.49 -47.79
N THR A 105 -10.83 -2.39 -46.46
CA THR A 105 -9.58 -2.14 -45.73
C THR A 105 -8.67 -3.37 -45.68
N SER A 106 -9.21 -4.59 -45.66
CA SER A 106 -8.40 -5.82 -45.68
C SER A 106 -7.67 -6.05 -47.01
N ALA A 107 -8.23 -5.62 -48.15
CA ALA A 107 -7.58 -5.80 -49.46
C ALA A 107 -6.33 -4.89 -49.66
N LEU A 108 -6.28 -3.73 -49.00
CA LEU A 108 -5.13 -2.82 -49.03
C LEU A 108 -4.00 -3.24 -48.08
N ALA A 109 -4.30 -3.97 -47.00
CA ALA A 109 -3.29 -4.50 -46.08
C ALA A 109 -2.42 -5.61 -46.70
N ILE A 110 -2.96 -6.37 -47.66
CA ILE A 110 -2.23 -7.48 -48.32
C ILE A 110 -1.15 -6.96 -49.28
N ALA A 111 -1.37 -5.79 -49.90
CA ALA A 111 -0.37 -5.16 -50.78
C ALA A 111 0.80 -4.54 -50.01
N GLY A 112 0.59 -4.09 -48.76
CA GLY A 112 1.66 -3.60 -47.88
C GLY A 112 2.50 -4.72 -47.26
N ALA A 113 1.87 -5.87 -46.95
CA ALA A 113 2.53 -7.03 -46.36
C ALA A 113 3.53 -7.72 -47.30
N THR A 114 3.40 -7.55 -48.62
CA THR A 114 4.31 -8.15 -49.61
C THR A 114 5.61 -7.36 -49.82
N LEU A 115 5.68 -6.09 -49.38
CA LEU A 115 6.90 -5.27 -49.45
C LEU A 115 7.75 -5.32 -48.16
N TYR A 116 7.18 -5.73 -47.02
CA TYR A 116 7.93 -5.89 -45.76
C TYR A 116 8.70 -7.22 -45.67
N ALA A 117 8.45 -8.15 -46.61
CA ALA A 117 9.11 -9.46 -46.66
C ALA A 117 10.55 -9.42 -47.22
N CYS A 118 11.07 -8.26 -47.62
CA CYS A 118 12.41 -8.13 -48.21
C CYS A 118 13.42 -7.31 -47.38
N THR A 119 13.07 -6.85 -46.19
CA THR A 119 14.03 -6.24 -45.25
C THR A 119 14.04 -7.05 -43.96
N GLY A 120 15.09 -7.84 -43.77
CA GLY A 120 15.25 -8.82 -42.70
C GLY A 120 15.21 -8.22 -41.29
N GLY A 121 14.01 -8.00 -40.77
CA GLY A 121 13.77 -7.77 -39.35
C GLY A 121 14.01 -9.08 -38.59
N ARG A 122 15.16 -9.18 -37.91
CA ARG A 122 15.40 -10.22 -36.89
C ARG A 122 14.27 -10.11 -35.86
N ARG A 123 13.41 -11.13 -35.75
CA ARG A 123 12.64 -11.37 -34.52
C ARG A 123 13.65 -11.45 -33.38
N LYS A 124 13.58 -10.53 -32.40
CA LYS A 124 14.34 -10.68 -31.15
C LYS A 124 13.92 -12.02 -30.56
N ARG A 125 14.87 -12.95 -30.39
CA ARG A 125 14.61 -14.20 -29.66
C ARG A 125 14.26 -13.82 -28.21
N PRO A 126 13.30 -14.51 -27.57
CA PRO A 126 13.09 -14.36 -26.14
C PRO A 126 14.42 -14.59 -25.42
N VAL A 127 14.78 -13.69 -24.50
CA VAL A 127 15.92 -13.90 -23.61
C VAL A 127 15.48 -14.94 -22.58
N VAL A 128 15.56 -16.21 -22.94
CA VAL A 128 15.49 -17.30 -21.97
C VAL A 128 16.75 -17.19 -21.12
N ALA A 129 16.59 -16.94 -19.82
CA ALA A 129 17.71 -16.92 -18.90
C ALA A 129 18.49 -18.25 -19.03
N PRO A 130 19.77 -18.24 -19.43
CA PRO A 130 20.59 -19.42 -19.27
C PRO A 130 20.71 -19.68 -17.77
N SER A 131 20.57 -20.95 -17.37
CA SER A 131 20.85 -21.47 -16.02
C SER A 131 21.73 -20.52 -15.19
N ALA A 132 21.15 -19.90 -14.16
CA ALA A 132 21.86 -19.00 -13.26
C ALA A 132 22.76 -19.88 -12.39
N THR A 133 24.07 -19.90 -12.63
CA THR A 133 25.01 -19.10 -11.83
C THR A 133 26.05 -18.36 -12.69
N ARG A 134 26.09 -18.60 -14.01
CA ARG A 134 27.21 -18.14 -14.87
C ARG A 134 26.98 -16.83 -15.63
N SER A 135 25.73 -16.40 -15.84
CA SER A 135 25.43 -15.09 -16.47
C SER A 135 25.34 -13.94 -15.45
N VAL A 136 25.13 -14.27 -14.17
CA VAL A 136 24.94 -13.31 -13.07
C VAL A 136 26.25 -12.62 -12.69
N THR A 137 27.30 -13.42 -12.51
CA THR A 137 28.66 -12.95 -12.24
C THR A 137 29.26 -12.13 -13.39
N ALA A 138 28.71 -12.27 -14.60
CA ALA A 138 29.17 -11.58 -15.81
C ALA A 138 28.38 -10.29 -16.13
N THR A 139 27.32 -9.96 -15.39
CA THR A 139 26.54 -8.73 -15.63
C THR A 139 27.29 -7.55 -15.05
N ASP A 140 27.64 -6.57 -15.87
CA ASP A 140 28.24 -5.31 -15.39
C ASP A 140 27.20 -4.52 -14.61
N THR A 141 27.54 -4.15 -13.37
CA THR A 141 26.71 -3.34 -12.48
C THR A 141 27.61 -2.38 -11.72
N ARG A 142 27.06 -1.27 -11.22
CA ARG A 142 27.80 -0.27 -10.45
C ARG A 142 28.40 -0.85 -9.17
N TRP A 143 27.62 -1.66 -8.45
CA TRP A 143 28.03 -2.31 -7.21
C TRP A 143 28.13 -3.83 -7.36
N PRO A 144 28.72 -4.57 -6.40
CA PRO A 144 28.77 -6.04 -6.41
C PRO A 144 27.40 -6.75 -6.40
N ILE A 145 26.30 -6.00 -6.33
CA ILE A 145 24.93 -6.49 -6.36
C ILE A 145 24.52 -6.81 -7.80
N LYS A 146 24.21 -8.09 -8.04
CA LYS A 146 23.73 -8.63 -9.32
C LYS A 146 22.26 -9.09 -9.27
N ARG A 147 21.67 -9.04 -8.08
CA ARG A 147 20.33 -9.46 -7.75
C ARG A 147 19.69 -8.43 -6.84
N VAL A 148 18.57 -7.86 -7.27
CA VAL A 148 17.70 -7.04 -6.43
C VAL A 148 16.36 -7.74 -6.30
N LEU A 149 15.90 -7.91 -5.06
CA LEU A 149 14.52 -8.26 -4.75
C LEU A 149 13.89 -7.05 -4.11
N TYR A 150 12.80 -6.56 -4.68
CA TYR A 150 11.98 -5.51 -4.10
C TYR A 150 10.65 -6.15 -3.69
N VAL A 151 10.46 -6.32 -2.38
CA VAL A 151 9.31 -7.01 -1.77
C VAL A 151 8.40 -5.98 -1.14
N MET A 152 7.11 -6.07 -1.44
CA MET A 152 6.08 -5.18 -0.91
C MET A 152 5.02 -5.97 -0.15
N PRO A 153 5.13 -6.05 1.19
CA PRO A 153 4.05 -6.51 2.06
C PRO A 153 2.99 -5.43 2.27
N GLU A 154 1.91 -5.79 2.97
CA GLU A 154 0.73 -4.95 3.20
C GLU A 154 0.44 -4.76 4.69
N ASN A 155 -0.54 -3.93 4.98
CA ASN A 155 -0.24 -2.55 5.37
C ASN A 155 0.19 -2.42 6.82
N ARG A 156 1.26 -1.66 7.09
CA ARG A 156 1.76 -1.43 8.44
C ARG A 156 2.39 -0.05 8.54
N SER A 157 2.08 0.69 9.60
CA SER A 157 2.85 1.88 9.97
C SER A 157 4.20 1.50 10.60
N PHE A 158 5.16 2.42 10.58
CA PHE A 158 6.45 2.19 11.23
C PHE A 158 6.27 1.93 12.74
N ASP A 159 5.53 2.80 13.44
CA ASP A 159 5.30 2.65 14.88
C ASP A 159 4.57 1.35 15.25
N ASN A 160 3.73 0.80 14.37
CA ASN A 160 3.06 -0.47 14.66
C ASN A 160 4.02 -1.66 14.73
N LEU A 161 5.10 -1.70 13.92
CA LEU A 161 6.07 -2.81 13.96
C LEU A 161 7.31 -2.51 14.79
N TYR A 162 7.77 -1.26 14.77
CA TYR A 162 9.08 -0.84 15.26
C TYR A 162 9.03 0.35 16.23
N GLY A 163 7.84 0.73 16.72
CA GLY A 163 7.67 1.85 17.65
C GLY A 163 8.52 1.75 18.94
N SER A 164 8.83 0.52 19.36
CA SER A 164 9.70 0.23 20.52
C SER A 164 11.11 -0.26 20.15
N PHE A 165 11.48 -0.24 18.86
CA PHE A 165 12.78 -0.74 18.41
C PHE A 165 13.93 0.16 18.89
N PRO A 166 14.99 -0.37 19.53
CA PRO A 166 16.06 0.46 20.07
C PRO A 166 16.82 1.25 19.01
N GLY A 167 16.95 2.56 19.23
CA GLY A 167 17.70 3.47 18.35
C GLY A 167 16.92 4.00 17.15
N ALA A 168 15.73 3.46 16.88
CA ALA A 168 14.82 4.02 15.90
C ALA A 168 14.04 5.21 16.48
N ARG A 169 13.62 6.11 15.59
CA ARG A 169 12.61 7.13 15.85
C ARG A 169 11.22 6.49 15.89
N GLY A 170 10.97 5.63 16.87
CA GLY A 170 9.68 5.02 17.14
C GLY A 170 8.94 5.68 18.30
N SER A 171 7.62 5.44 18.40
CA SER A 171 6.82 5.79 19.58
C SER A 171 6.03 4.59 20.12
N THR A 172 5.83 4.56 21.45
CA THR A 172 4.92 3.65 22.15
C THR A 172 3.69 4.36 22.73
N THR A 173 3.56 5.66 22.48
CA THR A 173 2.35 6.44 22.74
C THR A 173 1.88 7.12 21.47
N GLY A 174 0.57 7.29 21.34
CA GLY A 174 -0.06 7.98 20.22
C GLY A 174 -0.83 9.20 20.66
N LEU A 175 -1.12 10.08 19.70
CA LEU A 175 -1.98 11.24 19.89
C LEU A 175 -3.35 10.96 19.29
N LYS A 176 -4.41 11.08 20.11
CA LYS A 176 -5.80 10.86 19.72
C LYS A 176 -6.64 12.06 20.16
N PHE A 177 -7.08 12.87 19.20
CA PHE A 177 -7.86 14.10 19.43
C PHE A 177 -7.27 14.99 20.53
N GLY A 178 -5.97 15.26 20.45
CA GLY A 178 -5.21 16.06 21.40
C GLY A 178 -4.86 15.36 22.73
N GLN A 179 -5.24 14.10 22.91
CA GLN A 179 -4.92 13.31 24.10
C GLN A 179 -3.84 12.26 23.80
N GLU A 180 -2.82 12.20 24.64
CA GLU A 180 -1.84 11.12 24.59
C GLU A 180 -2.46 9.81 25.11
N VAL A 181 -2.33 8.75 24.33
CA VAL A 181 -2.82 7.39 24.65
C VAL A 181 -1.68 6.38 24.48
N PRO A 182 -1.58 5.35 25.32
CA PRO A 182 -0.60 4.28 25.09
C PRO A 182 -0.96 3.48 23.83
N LEU A 183 0.04 3.05 23.07
CA LEU A 183 -0.18 2.03 22.05
C LEU A 183 -0.34 0.67 22.74
N ALA A 184 -1.49 0.03 22.52
CA ALA A 184 -1.78 -1.28 23.10
C ALA A 184 -1.02 -2.39 22.36
N PRO A 185 -0.76 -3.55 22.99
CA PRO A 185 -0.22 -4.70 22.28
C PRO A 185 -1.11 -5.11 21.10
N SER A 186 -0.52 -5.19 19.90
CA SER A 186 -1.21 -5.61 18.69
C SER A 186 -1.37 -7.14 18.67
N PRO A 187 -2.57 -7.69 18.45
CA PRO A 187 -2.72 -9.11 18.13
C PRO A 187 -2.15 -9.41 16.74
N HIS A 188 -1.99 -10.70 16.42
CA HIS A 188 -1.58 -11.09 15.07
C HIS A 188 -2.70 -10.93 14.05
N TRP A 189 -3.93 -11.26 14.44
CA TRP A 189 -5.14 -11.07 13.63
C TRP A 189 -5.89 -9.83 14.11
N LEU A 190 -6.35 -9.00 13.17
CA LEU A 190 -7.23 -7.86 13.48
C LEU A 190 -8.69 -8.24 13.20
N PRO A 191 -9.67 -7.64 13.88
CA PRO A 191 -11.08 -8.05 13.75
C PRO A 191 -11.73 -7.62 12.43
N GLY A 192 -11.05 -6.78 11.66
CA GLY A 192 -11.47 -6.30 10.36
C GLY A 192 -10.42 -5.34 9.78
N ASP A 193 -10.72 -4.85 8.59
CA ASP A 193 -9.87 -3.87 7.91
C ASP A 193 -10.09 -2.46 8.46
N LEU A 194 -9.00 -1.72 8.63
CA LEU A 194 -9.03 -0.35 9.16
C LEU A 194 -9.11 0.64 7.99
N PRO A 195 -9.89 1.73 8.08
CA PRO A 195 -9.93 2.71 6.99
C PRO A 195 -8.55 3.29 6.66
N HIS A 196 -8.19 3.23 5.38
CA HIS A 196 -6.88 3.63 4.88
C HIS A 196 -6.91 4.19 3.43
N ASP A 197 -8.09 4.61 2.97
CA ASP A 197 -8.25 5.35 1.72
C ASP A 197 -7.73 6.81 1.84
N ARG A 198 -7.85 7.61 0.78
CA ARG A 198 -7.43 9.02 0.82
C ARG A 198 -8.22 9.82 1.86
N ALA A 199 -9.49 9.52 2.06
CA ALA A 199 -10.32 10.22 3.04
C ALA A 199 -9.85 9.91 4.47
N ALA A 200 -9.51 8.66 4.76
CA ALA A 200 -8.94 8.22 6.02
C ALA A 200 -7.58 8.88 6.28
N PHE A 201 -6.71 8.98 5.27
CA PHE A 201 -5.47 9.76 5.39
C PHE A 201 -5.73 11.20 5.84
N LEU A 202 -6.64 11.90 5.17
CA LEU A 202 -6.97 13.29 5.49
C LEU A 202 -7.60 13.43 6.89
N ASN A 203 -8.38 12.43 7.32
CA ASN A 203 -8.92 12.38 8.67
C ASN A 203 -7.80 12.20 9.70
N SER A 204 -6.84 11.29 9.48
CA SER A 204 -5.68 11.11 10.37
C SER A 204 -4.85 12.39 10.48
N VAL A 205 -4.64 13.10 9.36
CA VAL A 205 -3.94 14.40 9.33
C VAL A 205 -4.69 15.45 10.16
N ASN A 206 -6.03 15.40 10.19
CA ASN A 206 -6.91 16.27 10.99
C ASN A 206 -6.50 17.76 10.97
N GLY A 207 -6.39 18.34 9.78
CA GLY A 207 -6.01 19.76 9.62
C GLY A 207 -4.58 20.09 10.08
N GLY A 208 -3.69 19.10 10.14
CA GLY A 208 -2.30 19.23 10.57
C GLY A 208 -2.07 18.92 12.05
N ALA A 209 -3.09 18.43 12.77
CA ALA A 209 -2.95 17.97 14.16
C ALA A 209 -2.40 16.53 14.26
N TYR A 210 -2.55 15.73 13.20
CA TYR A 210 -2.06 14.34 13.10
C TYR A 210 -2.57 13.42 14.23
N ASP A 211 -3.81 13.64 14.67
CA ASP A 211 -4.42 13.00 15.84
C ASP A 211 -5.80 12.39 15.55
N GLY A 212 -6.19 12.28 14.28
CA GLY A 212 -7.52 11.83 13.85
C GLY A 212 -7.62 10.35 13.48
N PHE A 213 -6.65 9.52 13.91
CA PHE A 213 -6.66 8.08 13.65
C PHE A 213 -7.78 7.36 14.42
N GLY A 214 -7.99 6.08 14.10
CA GLY A 214 -8.94 5.23 14.82
C GLY A 214 -10.41 5.48 14.47
N ILE A 215 -10.67 6.01 13.27
CA ILE A 215 -12.03 6.14 12.72
C ILE A 215 -12.51 4.81 12.10
N GLY A 216 -13.82 4.66 11.95
CA GLY A 216 -14.44 3.46 11.38
C GLY A 216 -14.73 2.36 12.42
N GLN A 217 -15.41 1.31 11.98
CA GLN A 217 -15.88 0.22 12.86
C GLN A 217 -14.74 -0.45 13.62
N PHE A 218 -13.61 -0.68 12.96
CA PHE A 218 -12.43 -1.32 13.54
C PHE A 218 -11.29 -0.33 13.79
N GLY A 219 -11.54 0.98 13.75
CA GLY A 219 -10.49 1.97 13.97
C GLY A 219 -10.01 2.02 15.42
N ASP A 220 -10.91 2.22 16.38
CA ASP A 220 -10.59 2.28 17.80
C ASP A 220 -10.95 0.94 18.48
N PRO A 221 -10.07 0.31 19.26
CA PRO A 221 -8.72 0.75 19.67
C PRO A 221 -7.58 0.37 18.70
N TRP A 222 -7.89 -0.32 17.61
CA TRP A 222 -6.91 -1.09 16.84
C TRP A 222 -5.86 -0.27 16.08
N ALA A 223 -6.21 0.94 15.67
CA ALA A 223 -5.29 1.88 15.06
C ALA A 223 -4.15 2.25 16.02
N TYR A 224 -4.39 2.22 17.33
CA TYR A 224 -3.41 2.57 18.37
C TYR A 224 -2.79 1.31 18.98
N THR A 225 -2.23 0.45 18.13
CA THR A 225 -1.56 -0.78 18.56
C THR A 225 -0.11 -0.86 18.07
N THR A 226 0.72 -1.60 18.79
CA THR A 226 2.12 -1.88 18.44
C THR A 226 2.45 -3.34 18.71
N HIS A 227 3.23 -3.94 17.83
CA HIS A 227 3.88 -5.22 18.05
C HIS A 227 5.13 -5.05 18.91
N LEU A 228 5.47 -6.13 19.62
CA LEU A 228 6.74 -6.31 20.32
C LEU A 228 7.58 -7.36 19.60
N GLU A 229 8.88 -7.41 19.90
CA GLU A 229 9.81 -8.41 19.35
C GLU A 229 9.25 -9.83 19.42
N GLU A 230 8.67 -10.20 20.56
CA GLU A 230 8.20 -11.57 20.80
C GLU A 230 7.01 -11.94 19.88
N THR A 231 6.30 -10.94 19.35
CA THR A 231 5.17 -11.12 18.44
C THR A 231 5.60 -11.09 16.97
N VAL A 232 6.68 -10.37 16.63
CA VAL A 232 7.19 -10.24 15.26
C VAL A 232 8.72 -10.48 15.17
N PRO A 233 9.21 -11.63 15.66
CA PRO A 233 10.65 -11.84 15.84
C PRO A 233 11.44 -11.82 14.54
N VAL A 234 10.84 -12.23 13.41
CA VAL A 234 11.51 -12.20 12.09
C VAL A 234 11.84 -10.75 11.72
N TYR A 235 10.86 -9.86 11.79
CA TYR A 235 11.01 -8.45 11.43
C TYR A 235 12.07 -7.75 12.29
N TRP A 236 12.08 -8.02 13.60
CA TRP A 236 13.06 -7.45 14.52
C TRP A 236 14.47 -8.03 14.34
N GLN A 237 14.60 -9.32 14.03
CA GLN A 237 15.89 -9.91 13.73
C GLN A 237 16.48 -9.35 12.44
N LEU A 238 15.68 -9.20 11.37
CA LEU A 238 16.16 -8.61 10.12
C LEU A 238 16.66 -7.18 10.35
N ALA A 239 15.95 -6.36 11.13
CA ALA A 239 16.39 -5.03 11.51
C ALA A 239 17.71 -5.02 12.29
N ARG A 240 17.94 -5.96 13.21
CA ARG A 240 19.19 -6.06 13.99
C ARG A 240 20.37 -6.58 13.20
N GLU A 241 20.13 -7.46 12.25
CA GLU A 241 21.20 -8.10 11.48
C GLU A 241 21.52 -7.33 10.18
N HIS A 242 20.66 -6.39 9.81
CA HIS A 242 20.77 -5.56 8.61
C HIS A 242 20.40 -4.09 8.90
N VAL A 243 19.71 -3.44 7.98
CA VAL A 243 19.34 -2.02 8.08
C VAL A 243 17.83 -1.90 8.25
N LEU A 244 17.41 -1.05 9.20
CA LEU A 244 16.04 -0.57 9.37
C LEU A 244 16.00 0.92 9.00
N CYS A 245 15.10 1.32 8.12
CA CYS A 245 14.91 2.73 7.76
C CYS A 245 13.74 3.29 8.59
N ASP A 246 13.98 4.35 9.37
CA ASP A 246 12.99 4.95 10.26
C ASP A 246 12.45 6.31 9.77
N GLU A 247 12.93 6.80 8.63
CA GLU A 247 12.39 7.97 7.91
C GLU A 247 11.90 7.56 6.50
N PHE A 248 11.28 6.39 6.40
CA PHE A 248 10.72 5.85 5.14
C PHE A 248 9.19 6.02 5.11
N PHE A 249 8.68 6.60 4.04
CA PHE A 249 7.26 6.96 3.89
C PHE A 249 6.62 6.24 2.70
N CYS A 250 5.31 5.96 2.78
CA CYS A 250 4.61 5.59 1.56
C CYS A 250 4.54 6.79 0.61
N SER A 251 4.64 6.52 -0.69
CA SER A 251 4.77 7.58 -1.69
C SER A 251 3.52 8.44 -1.83
N VAL A 252 2.35 7.91 -1.52
CA VAL A 252 1.10 8.64 -1.55
C VAL A 252 0.38 8.45 -0.23
N GLY A 253 -0.10 9.57 0.35
CA GLY A 253 -1.04 9.57 1.46
C GLY A 253 -2.41 9.04 1.04
N GLY A 254 -2.49 7.75 0.75
CA GLY A 254 -3.65 7.05 0.23
C GLY A 254 -3.38 5.54 0.18
N PRO A 255 -4.28 4.77 -0.45
CA PRO A 255 -4.27 3.31 -0.36
C PRO A 255 -3.23 2.66 -1.31
N SER A 256 -3.29 1.34 -1.43
CA SER A 256 -2.32 0.52 -2.16
C SER A 256 -2.15 0.89 -3.63
N TYR A 257 -3.23 1.06 -4.40
CA TYR A 257 -3.12 1.21 -5.86
C TYR A 257 -2.12 2.29 -6.34
N PRO A 258 -2.17 3.56 -5.87
CA PRO A 258 -1.15 4.54 -6.23
C PRO A 258 0.25 4.18 -5.73
N ASN A 259 0.38 3.62 -4.52
CA ASN A 259 1.68 3.23 -3.97
C ASN A 259 2.32 2.06 -4.75
N HIS A 260 1.52 1.16 -5.30
CA HIS A 260 1.98 0.08 -6.18
C HIS A 260 2.45 0.60 -7.54
N PHE A 261 1.97 1.75 -8.02
CA PHE A 261 2.58 2.41 -9.18
C PHE A 261 3.95 2.98 -8.85
N PHE A 262 4.12 3.59 -7.68
CA PHE A 262 5.42 4.04 -7.20
C PHE A 262 6.43 2.90 -7.07
N PHE A 263 5.98 1.69 -6.70
CA PHE A 263 6.79 0.47 -6.61
C PHE A 263 7.48 0.06 -7.93
N VAL A 264 6.90 0.41 -9.08
CA VAL A 264 7.41 -0.01 -10.41
C VAL A 264 7.82 1.15 -11.31
N ALA A 265 7.37 2.37 -11.03
CA ALA A 265 7.51 3.52 -11.95
C ALA A 265 7.92 4.84 -11.28
N GLY A 266 7.92 4.93 -9.94
CA GLY A 266 8.21 6.19 -9.23
C GLY A 266 7.25 7.34 -9.55
N GLN A 267 6.02 7.01 -9.96
CA GLN A 267 4.88 7.91 -10.16
C GLN A 267 3.58 7.12 -10.06
N SER A 268 2.44 7.81 -9.93
CA SER A 268 1.10 7.21 -9.96
C SER A 268 0.22 7.69 -11.13
N GLY A 269 0.75 8.47 -12.07
CA GLY A 269 -0.08 9.11 -13.12
C GLY A 269 -1.15 10.06 -12.55
N GLY A 270 -0.91 10.62 -11.35
CA GLY A 270 -1.86 11.47 -10.64
C GLY A 270 -2.89 10.72 -9.80
N VAL A 271 -2.89 9.38 -9.81
CA VAL A 271 -3.77 8.56 -8.98
C VAL A 271 -3.45 8.80 -7.50
N PHE A 272 -4.49 8.95 -6.69
CA PHE A 272 -4.38 9.14 -5.25
C PHE A 272 -5.33 8.28 -4.41
N ASP A 273 -6.12 7.42 -5.06
CA ASP A 273 -7.09 6.52 -4.42
C ASP A 273 -7.20 5.19 -5.18
N ASN A 274 -7.89 4.20 -4.60
CA ASN A 274 -8.15 2.93 -5.26
C ASN A 274 -9.23 3.07 -6.36
N PRO A 275 -9.26 2.17 -7.36
CA PRO A 275 -10.33 2.15 -8.35
C PRO A 275 -11.71 1.85 -7.77
N GLU A 276 -12.71 2.50 -8.35
CA GLU A 276 -14.11 2.42 -7.97
C GLU A 276 -14.92 1.56 -8.96
N ASN A 277 -16.08 1.09 -8.49
CA ASN A 277 -17.00 0.22 -9.24
C ASN A 277 -16.38 -1.11 -9.71
N ILE A 278 -15.38 -1.61 -8.99
CA ILE A 278 -14.76 -2.91 -9.26
C ILE A 278 -15.72 -4.04 -8.86
N GLU A 279 -16.05 -4.88 -9.83
CA GLU A 279 -16.77 -6.13 -9.61
C GLU A 279 -15.78 -7.22 -9.16
N THR A 280 -16.11 -7.91 -8.06
CA THR A 280 -15.39 -9.11 -7.64
C THR A 280 -16.14 -10.33 -8.13
N ARG A 281 -15.48 -11.18 -8.92
CA ARG A 281 -16.07 -12.41 -9.45
C ARG A 281 -15.60 -13.61 -8.64
N ARG A 282 -16.51 -14.53 -8.35
CA ARG A 282 -16.23 -15.78 -7.63
C ARG A 282 -16.74 -16.94 -8.46
N ASP A 283 -15.87 -17.90 -8.76
CA ASP A 283 -16.19 -19.12 -9.49
C ASP A 283 -15.42 -20.32 -8.92
N GLU A 284 -15.44 -21.47 -9.63
CA GLU A 284 -14.77 -22.71 -9.20
C GLU A 284 -13.24 -22.57 -9.16
N ASP A 285 -12.66 -21.62 -9.91
CA ASP A 285 -11.21 -21.40 -10.01
C ASP A 285 -10.70 -20.44 -8.91
N GLY A 286 -11.59 -19.64 -8.31
CA GLY A 286 -11.30 -18.81 -7.15
C GLY A 286 -11.95 -17.43 -7.18
N VAL A 287 -11.25 -16.44 -6.63
CA VAL A 287 -11.72 -15.04 -6.56
C VAL A 287 -10.92 -14.20 -7.55
N PHE A 288 -11.61 -13.69 -8.57
CA PHE A 288 -11.04 -12.72 -9.50
C PHE A 288 -11.42 -11.29 -9.09
N LYS A 289 -10.39 -10.49 -8.82
CA LYS A 289 -10.49 -9.04 -8.62
C LYS A 289 -9.24 -8.40 -9.21
N SER A 290 -9.44 -7.44 -10.12
CA SER A 290 -8.35 -6.68 -10.74
C SER A 290 -8.59 -5.18 -10.63
N TRP A 291 -7.50 -4.43 -10.48
CA TRP A 291 -7.43 -2.98 -10.55
C TRP A 291 -6.75 -2.48 -11.82
N GLY A 292 -6.40 -3.37 -12.75
CA GLY A 292 -5.64 -3.03 -13.95
C GLY A 292 -6.48 -2.80 -15.21
N CYS A 293 -5.85 -3.01 -16.36
CA CYS A 293 -6.47 -2.95 -17.69
C CYS A 293 -7.52 -4.05 -17.91
N ASP A 294 -7.51 -5.10 -17.09
CA ASP A 294 -8.47 -6.19 -17.03
C ASP A 294 -9.47 -6.06 -15.87
N ALA A 295 -9.57 -4.88 -15.26
CA ALA A 295 -10.61 -4.57 -14.29
C ALA A 295 -12.01 -4.80 -14.90
N VAL A 296 -12.91 -5.34 -14.09
CA VAL A 296 -14.28 -5.66 -14.48
C VAL A 296 -15.26 -4.89 -13.59
N GLY A 297 -16.38 -4.47 -14.17
CA GLY A 297 -17.41 -3.72 -13.47
C GLY A 297 -18.13 -2.73 -14.39
N GLU A 298 -19.24 -2.18 -13.91
CA GLU A 298 -19.98 -1.14 -14.64
C GLU A 298 -19.39 0.24 -14.34
N ASN A 299 -18.94 0.94 -15.38
CA ASN A 299 -18.33 2.27 -15.25
C ASN A 299 -17.16 2.28 -14.24
N VAL A 300 -16.23 1.33 -14.35
CA VAL A 300 -14.98 1.33 -13.58
C VAL A 300 -14.21 2.62 -13.83
N PHE A 301 -13.73 3.25 -12.77
CA PHE A 301 -12.89 4.45 -12.87
C PHE A 301 -11.95 4.56 -11.67
N VAL A 302 -10.91 5.37 -11.80
CA VAL A 302 -10.10 5.85 -10.69
C VAL A 302 -10.03 7.38 -10.73
N LEU A 303 -9.81 8.01 -9.57
CA LEU A 303 -9.61 9.45 -9.50
C LEU A 303 -8.14 9.79 -9.72
N VAL A 304 -7.90 10.73 -10.63
CA VAL A 304 -6.59 11.30 -10.89
C VAL A 304 -6.61 12.79 -10.62
N LYS A 305 -5.51 13.31 -10.09
CA LYS A 305 -5.25 14.73 -9.90
C LYS A 305 -4.17 15.17 -10.89
N ASP A 306 -4.47 16.18 -11.71
CA ASP A 306 -3.51 16.76 -12.65
C ASP A 306 -2.56 17.77 -11.96
N GLU A 307 -1.58 18.27 -12.70
CA GLU A 307 -0.59 19.26 -12.24
C GLU A 307 -1.20 20.63 -11.87
N HIS A 308 -2.44 20.91 -12.28
CA HIS A 308 -3.16 22.12 -11.89
C HIS A 308 -4.05 21.89 -10.66
N GLY A 309 -4.04 20.67 -10.12
CA GLY A 309 -4.85 20.25 -8.99
C GLY A 309 -6.29 19.88 -9.34
N ASN A 310 -6.66 19.79 -10.63
CA ASN A 310 -7.99 19.36 -11.04
C ASN A 310 -8.13 17.85 -10.84
N VAL A 311 -9.28 17.43 -10.33
CA VAL A 311 -9.61 16.01 -10.15
C VAL A 311 -10.55 15.56 -11.27
N SER A 312 -10.19 14.47 -11.93
CA SER A 312 -11.00 13.85 -12.99
C SER A 312 -11.06 12.33 -12.84
N LYS A 313 -12.02 11.71 -13.51
CA LYS A 313 -12.08 10.25 -13.66
C LYS A 313 -11.15 9.82 -14.79
N HIS A 314 -10.38 8.77 -14.53
CA HIS A 314 -9.59 8.05 -15.51
C HIS A 314 -10.02 6.58 -15.52
N ASP A 315 -9.74 5.86 -16.60
CA ASP A 315 -9.81 4.40 -16.56
C ASP A 315 -8.66 3.83 -15.68
N THR A 316 -8.63 2.52 -15.49
CA THR A 316 -7.62 1.85 -14.65
C THR A 316 -6.38 1.37 -15.45
N CYS A 317 -6.21 1.84 -16.69
CA CYS A 317 -5.18 1.37 -17.60
C CYS A 317 -4.29 2.53 -18.08
N PHE A 318 -3.05 2.56 -17.59
CA PHE A 318 -2.10 3.65 -17.82
C PHE A 318 -1.02 3.26 -18.82
N ASP A 319 -0.35 4.25 -19.42
CA ASP A 319 0.68 4.03 -20.46
C ASP A 319 2.06 4.61 -20.10
N PHE A 320 2.27 5.07 -18.87
CA PHE A 320 3.58 5.53 -18.42
C PHE A 320 4.61 4.39 -18.34
N LEU A 321 5.88 4.75 -18.54
CA LEU A 321 6.99 3.81 -18.56
C LEU A 321 7.34 3.31 -17.15
N THR A 322 7.73 2.04 -17.04
CA THR A 322 8.13 1.38 -15.78
C THR A 322 9.58 0.90 -15.82
N VAL A 323 10.19 0.68 -14.65
CA VAL A 323 11.56 0.17 -14.54
C VAL A 323 11.69 -1.24 -15.17
N PRO A 324 10.73 -2.18 -15.02
CA PRO A 324 10.71 -3.42 -15.80
C PRO A 324 10.86 -3.24 -17.32
N GLN A 325 10.18 -2.25 -17.91
CA GLN A 325 10.29 -1.97 -19.35
C GLN A 325 11.68 -1.42 -19.72
N GLN A 326 12.30 -0.61 -18.86
CA GLN A 326 13.68 -0.14 -19.07
C GLN A 326 14.67 -1.31 -19.04
N LEU A 327 14.54 -2.21 -18.06
CA LEU A 327 15.37 -3.41 -17.93
C LEU A 327 15.26 -4.32 -19.15
N GLU A 328 14.03 -4.57 -19.63
CA GLU A 328 13.79 -5.30 -20.88
C GLU A 328 14.51 -4.61 -22.06
N GLY A 329 14.43 -3.27 -22.13
CA GLY A 329 15.06 -2.47 -23.18
C GLY A 329 16.57 -2.67 -23.30
N ILE A 330 17.25 -2.88 -22.17
CA ILE A 330 18.70 -3.14 -22.11
C ILE A 330 19.07 -4.62 -21.98
N GLY A 331 18.09 -5.52 -21.96
CA GLY A 331 18.32 -6.97 -21.90
C GLY A 331 18.71 -7.50 -20.51
N VAL A 332 18.37 -6.78 -19.44
CA VAL A 332 18.54 -7.24 -18.06
C VAL A 332 17.31 -8.06 -17.66
N SER A 333 17.52 -9.26 -17.14
CA SER A 333 16.41 -10.16 -16.79
C SER A 333 15.65 -9.63 -15.57
N TRP A 334 14.33 -9.65 -15.68
CA TRP A 334 13.43 -9.24 -14.60
C TRP A 334 12.26 -10.20 -14.45
N ALA A 335 11.62 -10.19 -13.28
CA ALA A 335 10.28 -10.76 -13.11
C ALA A 335 9.51 -10.04 -12.01
N TYR A 336 8.19 -10.19 -12.05
CA TYR A 336 7.24 -9.79 -11.03
C TYR A 336 6.56 -11.07 -10.51
N TYR A 337 6.71 -11.35 -9.23
CA TYR A 337 6.02 -12.45 -8.55
C TYR A 337 4.78 -11.89 -7.86
N SER A 338 3.60 -12.38 -8.22
CA SER A 338 2.32 -11.95 -7.64
C SER A 338 1.35 -13.10 -7.51
N ALA A 339 0.24 -12.88 -6.79
CA ALA A 339 -0.94 -13.72 -6.94
C ALA A 339 -1.37 -13.80 -8.42
N THR A 340 -1.94 -14.95 -8.80
CA THR A 340 -2.50 -15.19 -10.15
C THR A 340 -3.93 -14.66 -10.25
N PRO A 341 -4.53 -14.48 -11.45
CA PRO A 341 -5.84 -13.85 -11.64
C PRO A 341 -7.01 -14.35 -10.75
N TYR A 342 -6.97 -15.57 -10.25
CA TYR A 342 -8.01 -16.15 -9.39
C TYR A 342 -7.58 -16.35 -7.93
N GLN A 343 -6.45 -15.77 -7.55
CA GLN A 343 -5.95 -15.70 -6.19
C GLN A 343 -6.14 -14.29 -5.63
N SER A 344 -6.57 -14.19 -4.38
CA SER A 344 -6.63 -12.92 -3.66
C SER A 344 -5.26 -12.24 -3.64
N GLY A 345 -5.24 -10.95 -3.97
CA GLY A 345 -4.02 -10.15 -4.12
C GLY A 345 -3.58 -9.94 -5.57
N TYR A 346 -4.27 -10.51 -6.58
CA TYR A 346 -3.92 -10.27 -8.00
C TYR A 346 -3.91 -8.79 -8.38
N PHE A 347 -4.84 -8.02 -7.82
CA PHE A 347 -4.99 -6.59 -8.01
C PHE A 347 -3.77 -5.75 -7.55
N TRP A 348 -2.86 -6.32 -6.76
CA TRP A 348 -1.61 -5.67 -6.36
C TRP A 348 -0.49 -5.78 -7.39
N ASN A 349 -0.66 -6.55 -8.47
CA ASN A 349 0.29 -6.54 -9.56
C ASN A 349 0.12 -5.26 -10.40
N ALA A 350 0.87 -4.21 -10.05
CA ALA A 350 0.82 -2.91 -10.72
C ALA A 350 0.95 -2.99 -12.25
N LEU A 351 1.68 -3.99 -12.77
CA LEU A 351 1.94 -4.11 -14.19
C LEU A 351 0.70 -4.52 -15.01
N ASN A 352 -0.34 -5.08 -14.37
CA ASN A 352 -1.61 -5.34 -15.07
C ASN A 352 -2.37 -4.05 -15.40
N ALA A 353 -2.05 -2.94 -14.73
CA ALA A 353 -2.59 -1.61 -14.98
C ALA A 353 -1.74 -0.80 -15.96
N ILE A 354 -0.63 -1.34 -16.45
CA ILE A 354 0.25 -0.67 -17.41
C ILE A 354 0.03 -1.27 -18.79
N SER A 355 -0.68 -0.57 -19.67
CA SER A 355 -0.94 -0.99 -21.05
C SER A 355 0.33 -1.36 -21.80
N GLY A 356 1.43 -0.64 -21.55
CA GLY A 356 2.74 -0.91 -22.15
C GLY A 356 3.41 -2.22 -21.70
N VAL A 357 2.82 -2.91 -20.71
CA VAL A 357 3.21 -4.25 -20.26
C VAL A 357 2.09 -5.24 -20.55
N PHE A 358 0.91 -5.02 -19.98
CA PHE A 358 -0.23 -5.95 -20.00
C PHE A 358 -0.70 -6.35 -21.41
N HIS A 359 -0.67 -5.42 -22.38
CA HIS A 359 -1.11 -5.68 -23.76
C HIS A 359 0.04 -6.02 -24.71
N THR A 360 1.20 -6.41 -24.18
CA THR A 360 2.40 -6.71 -24.95
C THR A 360 2.97 -8.07 -24.58
N ASP A 361 4.00 -8.52 -25.30
CA ASP A 361 4.72 -9.75 -24.97
C ASP A 361 5.44 -9.69 -23.61
N LEU A 362 5.44 -8.55 -22.91
CA LEU A 362 5.99 -8.42 -21.55
C LEU A 362 5.11 -9.05 -20.48
N TRP A 363 3.82 -9.26 -20.75
CA TRP A 363 2.91 -9.99 -19.87
C TRP A 363 2.89 -11.48 -20.25
N ARG A 364 3.92 -12.21 -19.78
CA ARG A 364 4.16 -13.63 -20.09
C ARG A 364 4.66 -14.37 -18.85
N GLU A 365 4.54 -15.70 -18.84
CA GLU A 365 4.89 -16.54 -17.68
C GLU A 365 6.36 -16.39 -17.22
N GLU A 366 7.28 -16.01 -18.12
CA GLU A 366 8.68 -15.84 -17.76
C GLU A 366 8.94 -14.57 -16.93
N THR A 367 8.12 -13.53 -17.08
CA THR A 367 8.25 -12.21 -16.44
C THR A 367 7.17 -11.95 -15.41
N ILE A 368 5.98 -12.55 -15.54
CA ILE A 368 4.89 -12.48 -14.56
C ILE A 368 4.70 -13.88 -14.00
N ARG A 369 5.16 -14.10 -12.76
CA ARG A 369 5.26 -15.42 -12.15
C ARG A 369 4.31 -15.55 -10.95
N PRO A 370 3.73 -16.73 -10.70
CA PRO A 370 2.98 -16.96 -9.47
C PRO A 370 3.90 -16.83 -8.25
N VAL A 371 3.50 -16.03 -7.26
CA VAL A 371 4.28 -15.79 -6.04
C VAL A 371 4.52 -17.06 -5.23
N ASP A 372 3.60 -18.03 -5.29
CA ASP A 372 3.73 -19.33 -4.63
C ASP A 372 4.94 -20.15 -5.12
N ARG A 373 5.55 -19.76 -6.26
CA ARG A 373 6.73 -20.41 -6.85
C ARG A 373 8.06 -19.80 -6.41
N ILE A 374 8.05 -18.65 -5.74
CA ILE A 374 9.26 -17.83 -5.55
C ILE A 374 10.37 -18.57 -4.80
N VAL A 375 10.06 -19.25 -3.70
CA VAL A 375 11.02 -20.00 -2.88
C VAL A 375 11.64 -21.15 -3.70
N GLU A 376 10.82 -21.87 -4.47
CA GLU A 376 11.32 -22.93 -5.36
C GLU A 376 12.22 -22.37 -6.46
N ASP A 377 11.84 -21.24 -7.06
CA ASP A 377 12.63 -20.58 -8.11
C ASP A 377 13.98 -20.05 -7.57
N ILE A 378 14.02 -19.57 -6.32
CA ILE A 378 15.26 -19.18 -5.65
C ILE A 378 16.16 -20.41 -5.47
N GLY A 379 15.65 -21.49 -4.86
CA GLY A 379 16.40 -22.72 -4.62
C GLY A 379 16.89 -23.41 -5.90
N ALA A 380 16.19 -23.21 -7.02
CA ALA A 380 16.57 -23.73 -8.33
C ALA A 380 17.47 -22.79 -9.16
N GLY A 381 17.91 -21.65 -8.60
CA GLY A 381 18.74 -20.69 -9.32
C GLY A 381 18.02 -20.05 -10.51
N ARG A 382 16.72 -19.77 -10.39
CA ARG A 382 15.89 -19.15 -11.45
C ARG A 382 15.57 -17.68 -11.19
N LEU A 383 16.15 -17.09 -10.15
CA LEU A 383 15.95 -15.69 -9.79
C LEU A 383 16.54 -14.74 -10.85
N PRO A 384 15.75 -13.82 -11.45
CA PRO A 384 16.21 -12.78 -12.37
C PRO A 384 17.15 -11.76 -11.72
N ALA A 385 17.73 -10.87 -12.52
CA ALA A 385 18.58 -9.79 -12.00
C ALA A 385 17.81 -8.78 -11.13
N VAL A 386 16.57 -8.46 -11.49
CA VAL A 386 15.68 -7.60 -10.70
C VAL A 386 14.32 -8.26 -10.54
N THR A 387 13.83 -8.37 -9.32
CA THR A 387 12.60 -9.09 -9.00
C THR A 387 11.69 -8.24 -8.15
N TRP A 388 10.47 -8.01 -8.60
CA TRP A 388 9.40 -7.44 -7.77
C TRP A 388 8.58 -8.57 -7.17
N VAL A 389 8.12 -8.40 -5.94
CA VAL A 389 7.34 -9.41 -5.22
C VAL A 389 6.20 -8.76 -4.46
N THR A 390 4.97 -9.18 -4.73
CA THR A 390 3.80 -8.90 -3.89
C THR A 390 3.19 -10.21 -3.41
N PRO A 391 2.71 -10.28 -2.16
CA PRO A 391 2.15 -11.49 -1.58
C PRO A 391 0.79 -11.84 -2.18
N ARG A 392 0.32 -13.05 -1.86
CA ARG A 392 -1.12 -13.32 -1.81
C ARG A 392 -1.74 -12.54 -0.65
N PHE A 393 -3.02 -12.17 -0.75
CA PHE A 393 -3.69 -11.40 0.30
C PHE A 393 -3.56 -12.04 1.69
N GLU A 394 -3.78 -13.35 1.76
CA GLU A 394 -3.74 -14.16 2.98
C GLU A 394 -2.37 -14.15 3.70
N LEU A 395 -1.29 -13.85 2.98
CA LEU A 395 0.08 -13.84 3.49
C LEU A 395 0.69 -12.44 3.52
N SER A 396 -0.12 -11.41 3.29
CA SER A 396 0.36 -10.05 3.06
C SER A 396 0.60 -9.26 4.33
N GLY A 397 -0.11 -9.60 5.40
CA GLY A 397 -0.23 -8.77 6.60
C GLY A 397 -1.31 -7.69 6.50
N HIS A 398 -1.96 -7.49 5.35
CA HIS A 398 -3.09 -6.57 5.22
C HIS A 398 -4.17 -6.88 6.28
N PRO A 399 -4.61 -5.93 7.13
CA PRO A 399 -5.73 -6.18 8.05
C PRO A 399 -6.98 -6.69 7.30
N PRO A 400 -7.66 -7.75 7.76
CA PRO A 400 -7.51 -8.42 9.05
C PRO A 400 -6.46 -9.54 9.11
N GLU A 401 -5.76 -9.84 8.02
CA GLU A 401 -4.86 -10.99 7.88
C GLU A 401 -3.68 -10.97 8.86
N SER A 402 -3.21 -12.18 9.19
CA SER A 402 -2.27 -12.39 10.29
C SER A 402 -0.88 -11.80 10.03
N THR A 403 -0.39 -10.94 10.94
CA THR A 403 1.03 -10.54 10.96
C THR A 403 1.96 -11.75 11.17
N CYS A 404 1.48 -12.82 11.82
CA CYS A 404 2.27 -14.03 12.07
C CYS A 404 2.57 -14.81 10.79
N PHE A 405 1.55 -15.09 9.98
CA PHE A 405 1.77 -15.76 8.70
C PHE A 405 2.51 -14.87 7.69
N ALA A 406 2.31 -13.54 7.74
CA ALA A 406 3.04 -12.61 6.90
C ALA A 406 4.55 -12.61 7.16
N GLN A 407 4.97 -12.63 8.43
CA GLN A 407 6.39 -12.67 8.77
C GLN A 407 7.03 -14.03 8.43
N GLU A 408 6.30 -15.14 8.58
CA GLU A 408 6.76 -16.47 8.15
C GLU A 408 6.94 -16.54 6.63
N TRP A 409 6.01 -15.96 5.88
CA TRP A 409 6.11 -15.87 4.42
C TRP A 409 7.35 -15.06 3.99
N LEU A 410 7.57 -13.90 4.61
CA LEU A 410 8.77 -13.09 4.33
C LEU A 410 10.06 -13.84 4.72
N ALA A 411 10.08 -14.49 5.89
CA ALA A 411 11.21 -15.30 6.35
C ALA A 411 11.56 -16.36 5.30
N GLY A 412 10.58 -17.11 4.80
CA GLY A 412 10.80 -18.14 3.78
C GLY A 412 11.47 -17.61 2.51
N ILE A 413 11.13 -16.39 2.07
CA ILE A 413 11.79 -15.76 0.91
C ILE A 413 13.22 -15.36 1.23
N VAL A 414 13.42 -14.65 2.35
CA VAL A 414 14.74 -14.13 2.74
C VAL A 414 15.71 -15.28 3.02
N ASP A 415 15.28 -16.28 3.78
CA ASP A 415 16.07 -17.44 4.13
C ASP A 415 16.45 -18.24 2.87
N ALA A 416 15.52 -18.46 1.94
CA ALA A 416 15.82 -19.12 0.67
C ALA A 416 16.89 -18.37 -0.14
N VAL A 417 16.89 -17.04 -0.13
CA VAL A 417 17.94 -16.25 -0.78
C VAL A 417 19.27 -16.40 -0.03
N MET A 418 19.26 -16.29 1.31
CA MET A 418 20.47 -16.41 2.14
C MET A 418 21.14 -17.79 2.01
N GLU A 419 20.35 -18.85 1.81
CA GLU A 419 20.83 -20.22 1.59
C GLU A 419 21.28 -20.50 0.15
N SER A 420 20.90 -19.63 -0.81
CA SER A 420 21.25 -19.80 -2.22
C SER A 420 22.64 -19.27 -2.57
N GLU A 421 23.19 -19.75 -3.70
CA GLU A 421 24.44 -19.22 -4.28
C GLU A 421 24.34 -17.73 -4.68
N ALA A 422 23.13 -17.16 -4.71
CA ALA A 422 22.92 -15.76 -5.08
C ALA A 422 23.16 -14.78 -3.92
N TRP A 423 23.20 -15.26 -2.66
CA TRP A 423 23.25 -14.40 -1.47
C TRP A 423 24.35 -13.34 -1.53
N GLU A 424 25.58 -13.73 -1.88
CA GLU A 424 26.77 -12.86 -1.96
C GLU A 424 26.65 -11.70 -2.97
N HIS A 425 25.62 -11.73 -3.81
CA HIS A 425 25.35 -10.74 -4.85
C HIS A 425 23.95 -10.11 -4.73
N THR A 426 23.27 -10.27 -3.60
CA THR A 426 21.86 -9.85 -3.46
C THR A 426 21.69 -8.64 -2.54
N ALA A 427 20.78 -7.74 -2.94
CA ALA A 427 20.13 -6.78 -2.07
C ALA A 427 18.62 -7.05 -2.08
N ILE A 428 18.01 -7.17 -0.90
CA ILE A 428 16.57 -7.28 -0.72
C ILE A 428 16.11 -5.98 -0.06
N PHE A 429 15.18 -5.30 -0.71
CA PHE A 429 14.44 -4.18 -0.13
C PHE A 429 13.05 -4.68 0.24
N VAL A 430 12.67 -4.55 1.50
CA VAL A 430 11.29 -4.82 1.95
C VAL A 430 10.69 -3.49 2.34
N ALA A 431 9.66 -3.03 1.66
CA ALA A 431 8.98 -1.77 1.97
C ALA A 431 7.48 -1.98 1.88
N TRP A 432 6.77 -1.65 2.95
CA TRP A 432 5.31 -1.75 2.98
C TRP A 432 4.70 -0.68 2.08
N ASP A 433 3.55 -0.98 1.49
CA ASP A 433 2.87 -0.10 0.55
C ASP A 433 2.34 1.18 1.21
N MET A 434 1.69 1.08 2.39
CA MET A 434 1.10 2.17 3.19
C MET A 434 0.79 1.74 4.65
N TRP A 435 0.24 2.67 5.45
CA TRP A 435 0.14 2.57 6.92
C TRP A 435 -1.02 1.71 7.45
N GLY A 436 -2.04 1.43 6.62
CA GLY A 436 -3.13 0.52 6.95
C GLY A 436 -4.11 1.03 8.00
N GLY A 437 -4.22 2.34 8.19
CA GLY A 437 -5.03 2.93 9.27
C GLY A 437 -4.35 2.90 10.64
N LEU A 438 -3.18 2.26 10.76
CA LEU A 438 -2.42 2.13 12.00
C LEU A 438 -1.63 3.41 12.29
N TYR A 439 -1.59 3.80 13.56
CA TYR A 439 -0.99 5.05 14.01
C TYR A 439 0.51 5.13 13.69
N ASP A 440 0.96 6.31 13.27
CA ASP A 440 2.36 6.72 13.28
C ASP A 440 2.48 8.16 13.80
N HIS A 441 3.45 8.42 14.65
CA HIS A 441 3.61 9.72 15.29
C HIS A 441 4.29 10.77 14.42
N VAL A 442 4.93 10.40 13.31
CA VAL A 442 5.69 11.35 12.48
C VAL A 442 4.80 11.92 11.38
N PRO A 443 4.61 13.25 11.36
CA PRO A 443 3.96 13.93 10.25
C PRO A 443 4.68 13.65 8.92
N PRO A 444 3.97 13.21 7.87
CA PRO A 444 4.60 13.01 6.57
C PRO A 444 5.02 14.34 5.93
N PRO A 445 6.20 14.39 5.28
CA PRO A 445 6.66 15.59 4.59
C PRO A 445 5.84 15.83 3.31
N VAL A 446 5.69 17.10 2.96
CA VAL A 446 5.08 17.51 1.69
C VAL A 446 6.18 17.65 0.65
N VAL A 447 6.21 16.73 -0.32
CA VAL A 447 7.22 16.69 -1.38
C VAL A 447 6.70 17.13 -2.74
N ASP A 448 5.39 17.05 -2.95
CA ASP A 448 4.66 17.40 -4.17
C ASP A 448 3.17 17.64 -3.83
N ASP A 449 2.33 17.84 -4.86
CA ASP A 449 0.91 18.15 -4.71
C ASP A 449 0.06 17.01 -4.15
N ILE A 450 0.57 15.77 -4.13
CA ILE A 450 -0.09 14.60 -3.55
C ILE A 450 0.44 14.37 -2.12
N GLY A 451 1.75 14.58 -1.93
CA GLY A 451 2.49 14.43 -0.68
C GLY A 451 2.80 12.97 -0.36
N TYR A 452 3.78 12.75 0.52
CA TYR A 452 3.97 11.43 1.13
C TYR A 452 2.77 11.07 2.02
N GLY A 453 2.54 9.78 2.22
CA GLY A 453 1.73 9.29 3.31
C GLY A 453 2.57 9.01 4.56
N TYR A 454 1.94 8.45 5.59
CA TYR A 454 2.62 8.14 6.85
C TYR A 454 3.82 7.21 6.68
N ARG A 455 4.70 7.20 7.68
CA ARG A 455 5.85 6.29 7.68
C ARG A 455 5.40 4.84 7.63
N VAL A 456 6.14 4.08 6.84
CA VAL A 456 6.00 2.64 6.70
C VAL A 456 7.36 2.00 6.97
N PRO A 457 7.41 0.76 7.46
CA PRO A 457 8.68 0.09 7.66
C PRO A 457 9.42 -0.11 6.33
N CYS A 458 10.75 0.06 6.36
CA CYS A 458 11.62 -0.40 5.28
C CYS A 458 12.87 -1.10 5.82
N LEU A 459 13.18 -2.28 5.27
CA LEU A 459 14.37 -3.06 5.58
C LEU A 459 15.26 -3.16 4.34
N VAL A 460 16.57 -3.05 4.54
CA VAL A 460 17.59 -3.34 3.52
C VAL A 460 18.41 -4.53 3.96
N VAL A 461 18.15 -5.69 3.35
CA VAL A 461 18.77 -6.98 3.71
C VAL A 461 19.78 -7.39 2.63
N SER A 462 21.04 -7.52 3.04
CA SER A 462 22.15 -7.87 2.14
C SER A 462 23.39 -8.31 2.94
N PRO A 463 24.29 -9.12 2.37
CA PRO A 463 25.60 -9.34 2.96
C PRO A 463 26.45 -8.06 3.02
N TYR A 464 26.14 -7.05 2.19
CA TYR A 464 26.83 -5.75 2.22
C TYR A 464 26.12 -4.71 3.08
N ALA A 465 24.89 -4.95 3.52
CA ALA A 465 24.17 -4.00 4.38
C ALA A 465 24.89 -3.86 5.73
N LYS A 466 24.99 -2.64 6.25
CA LYS A 466 25.52 -2.37 7.59
C LYS A 466 24.70 -3.14 8.63
N ARG A 467 25.37 -3.85 9.55
CA ARG A 467 24.71 -4.66 10.58
C ARG A 467 24.09 -3.76 11.65
N GLY A 468 22.79 -3.93 11.92
CA GLY A 468 22.08 -3.26 13.01
C GLY A 468 22.05 -1.74 12.87
N TYR A 469 22.07 -1.25 11.63
CA TYR A 469 22.09 0.18 11.34
C TYR A 469 20.67 0.69 11.19
N VAL A 470 20.34 1.73 11.94
CA VAL A 470 19.09 2.49 11.74
C VAL A 470 19.41 3.65 10.81
N ASP A 471 18.76 3.67 9.65
CA ASP A 471 18.90 4.71 8.65
C ASP A 471 17.82 5.78 8.81
N ASP A 472 18.25 7.02 9.03
CA ASP A 472 17.41 8.21 9.25
C ASP A 472 17.32 9.11 8.01
N ALA A 473 17.76 8.62 6.86
CA ALA A 473 17.61 9.31 5.59
C ALA A 473 16.14 9.24 5.12
N GLN A 474 15.59 10.41 4.78
CA GLN A 474 14.22 10.50 4.27
C GLN A 474 14.10 9.81 2.90
N ALA A 475 13.24 8.79 2.82
CA ALA A 475 12.96 8.05 1.58
C ALA A 475 11.49 7.68 1.43
N ASP A 476 11.16 7.21 0.23
CA ASP A 476 9.90 6.55 -0.10
C ASP A 476 10.15 5.37 -1.06
N LEU A 477 9.08 4.83 -1.64
CA LEU A 477 9.13 3.70 -2.58
C LEU A 477 9.99 3.96 -3.84
N CYS A 478 10.45 5.20 -4.07
CA CYS A 478 11.39 5.50 -5.15
C CYS A 478 12.83 5.12 -4.84
N ALA A 479 13.23 5.02 -3.55
CA ALA A 479 14.62 4.78 -3.19
C ALA A 479 15.18 3.44 -3.69
N PRO A 480 14.45 2.30 -3.60
CA PRO A 480 14.88 1.05 -4.22
C PRO A 480 14.92 1.13 -5.76
N LEU A 481 14.02 1.88 -6.39
CA LEU A 481 14.06 2.08 -7.84
C LEU A 481 15.30 2.87 -8.26
N LYS A 482 15.66 3.93 -7.54
CA LYS A 482 16.89 4.68 -7.79
C LYS A 482 18.12 3.78 -7.66
N PHE A 483 18.16 2.91 -6.64
CA PHE A 483 19.23 1.92 -6.50
C PHE A 483 19.33 1.03 -7.74
N ILE A 484 18.20 0.50 -8.23
CA ILE A 484 18.16 -0.33 -9.45
C ILE A 484 18.66 0.46 -10.67
N GLU A 485 18.14 1.67 -10.88
CA GLU A 485 18.53 2.50 -12.03
C GLU A 485 20.02 2.86 -11.99
N ASP A 486 20.56 3.25 -10.83
CA ASP A 486 21.98 3.50 -10.65
C ASP A 486 22.84 2.24 -10.87
N ASN A 487 22.37 1.08 -10.40
CA ASN A 487 23.15 -0.16 -10.46
C ASN A 487 23.28 -0.72 -11.88
N TRP A 488 22.24 -0.54 -12.72
CA TRP A 488 22.24 -1.00 -14.12
C TRP A 488 22.41 0.14 -15.15
N GLY A 489 22.66 1.38 -14.71
CA GLY A 489 22.92 2.51 -15.59
C GLY A 489 21.70 2.95 -16.40
N LEU A 490 20.51 2.84 -15.83
CA LEU A 490 19.27 3.30 -16.43
C LEU A 490 19.09 4.81 -16.21
N PRO A 491 18.42 5.53 -17.13
CA PRO A 491 17.97 6.89 -16.86
C PRO A 491 16.84 6.87 -15.83
N TYR A 492 16.76 7.88 -14.99
CA TYR A 492 15.68 8.00 -14.01
C TYR A 492 14.34 8.30 -14.71
N LEU A 493 13.29 7.53 -14.40
CA LEU A 493 11.97 7.72 -15.01
C LEU A 493 11.28 9.02 -14.61
N THR A 494 11.51 9.48 -13.38
CA THR A 494 10.84 10.65 -12.80
C THR A 494 11.82 11.48 -11.99
N ASP A 495 11.52 12.77 -11.83
CA ASP A 495 12.29 13.65 -10.95
C ASP A 495 12.30 13.12 -9.51
N ARG A 496 11.21 12.49 -9.08
CA ARG A 496 11.09 11.93 -7.74
C ARG A 496 12.08 10.78 -7.49
N ILE A 497 12.27 9.88 -8.46
CA ILE A 497 13.35 8.89 -8.39
C ILE A 497 14.72 9.58 -8.46
N ALA A 498 14.89 10.58 -9.33
CA ALA A 498 16.16 11.28 -9.48
C ALA A 498 16.61 11.97 -8.18
N THR A 499 15.67 12.55 -7.41
CA THR A 499 15.94 13.27 -6.15
C THR A 499 15.97 12.39 -4.91
N SER A 500 15.44 11.16 -4.98
CA SER A 500 15.55 10.20 -3.88
C SER A 500 17.03 9.87 -3.59
N HIS A 501 17.34 9.36 -2.40
CA HIS A 501 18.61 8.66 -2.21
C HIS A 501 18.51 7.24 -2.76
N ASN A 502 19.67 6.62 -3.01
CA ASN A 502 19.81 5.31 -3.64
C ASN A 502 20.23 4.22 -2.65
N PHE A 503 20.22 4.48 -1.34
CA PHE A 503 20.72 3.55 -0.30
C PHE A 503 22.23 3.26 -0.33
N GLU A 504 23.05 3.86 -1.19
CA GLU A 504 24.49 3.49 -1.23
C GLU A 504 25.18 3.66 0.13
N HIS A 505 24.72 4.61 0.94
CA HIS A 505 25.25 4.91 2.27
C HIS A 505 24.95 3.83 3.31
N VAL A 506 23.96 2.95 3.10
CA VAL A 506 23.64 1.86 4.05
C VAL A 506 24.39 0.57 3.75
N PHE A 507 25.15 0.54 2.65
CA PHE A 507 25.99 -0.58 2.25
C PHE A 507 27.49 -0.31 2.48
N ASP A 508 28.24 -1.37 2.80
CA ASP A 508 29.71 -1.38 2.89
C ASP A 508 30.30 -2.13 1.67
N PHE A 509 30.16 -1.60 0.46
CA PHE A 509 30.61 -2.27 -0.77
C PHE A 509 32.14 -2.42 -0.91
N GLU A 510 32.93 -1.71 -0.10
CA GLU A 510 34.39 -1.86 -0.06
C GLU A 510 34.84 -3.12 0.69
N ARG A 511 33.93 -3.77 1.42
CA ARG A 511 34.21 -4.99 2.19
C ARG A 511 33.73 -6.21 1.42
N ASN A 512 34.34 -7.36 1.74
CA ASN A 512 33.81 -8.64 1.28
C ASN A 512 32.38 -8.85 1.82
N PRO A 513 31.51 -9.55 1.07
CA PRO A 513 30.17 -9.88 1.54
C PRO A 513 30.25 -10.63 2.87
N ARG A 514 29.37 -10.29 3.81
CA ARG A 514 29.22 -11.03 5.06
C ARG A 514 28.76 -12.46 4.80
N THR A 515 29.50 -13.43 5.34
CA THR A 515 29.21 -14.87 5.24
C THR A 515 28.52 -15.44 6.49
N ASP A 516 28.26 -14.60 7.49
CA ASP A 516 27.60 -14.95 8.75
C ASP A 516 26.10 -14.63 8.71
N ALA A 517 25.47 -14.87 7.54
CA ALA A 517 24.02 -14.79 7.41
C ALA A 517 23.36 -15.66 8.48
N ARG A 518 22.33 -15.11 9.13
CA ARG A 518 21.58 -15.81 10.16
C ARG A 518 20.19 -16.05 9.63
N PRO A 519 19.77 -17.32 9.48
CA PRO A 519 18.38 -17.63 9.18
C PRO A 519 17.45 -16.93 10.16
N SER A 520 16.24 -16.66 9.69
CA SER A 520 15.17 -16.07 10.50
C SER A 520 14.93 -16.93 11.75
N PRO A 521 14.49 -16.31 12.87
CA PRO A 521 14.24 -17.05 14.09
C PRO A 521 13.01 -17.95 13.90
N GLU A 522 12.94 -19.05 14.66
CA GLU A 522 11.69 -19.80 14.75
C GLU A 522 10.58 -18.90 15.28
N THR A 523 9.49 -18.80 14.54
CA THR A 523 8.26 -18.14 14.97
C THR A 523 7.50 -19.06 15.93
N PRO A 524 6.89 -18.52 17.01
CA PRO A 524 5.87 -19.26 17.73
C PRO A 524 4.79 -19.71 16.74
N ALA A 525 4.26 -20.92 16.92
CA ALA A 525 3.24 -21.47 16.02
C ALA A 525 2.09 -20.47 15.87
N CYS A 526 1.89 -19.98 14.64
CA CYS A 526 0.83 -19.04 14.32
C CYS A 526 -0.53 -19.68 14.63
N TYR A 527 -1.45 -18.87 15.16
CA TYR A 527 -2.78 -19.36 15.50
C TYR A 527 -3.63 -19.53 14.25
N GLY A 528 -4.13 -20.74 14.02
CA GLY A 528 -5.06 -21.06 12.94
C GLY A 528 -4.34 -21.37 11.62
N SER A 529 -4.90 -20.86 10.54
CA SER A 529 -4.44 -21.04 9.15
C SER A 529 -4.53 -19.68 8.46
N PRO A 530 -3.61 -19.32 7.55
CA PRO A 530 -3.74 -18.07 6.78
C PRO A 530 -4.93 -18.11 5.81
N TRP A 531 -5.51 -19.27 5.54
CA TRP A 531 -6.55 -19.48 4.53
C TRP A 531 -7.96 -19.42 5.09
N GLU A 532 -8.12 -19.27 6.41
CA GLU A 532 -9.40 -19.39 7.11
C GLU A 532 -9.52 -18.31 8.18
N TYR A 533 -10.75 -17.86 8.42
CA TYR A 533 -11.07 -17.00 9.56
C TYR A 533 -10.62 -17.66 10.88
N PRO A 534 -9.86 -16.97 11.76
CA PRO A 534 -9.31 -17.57 12.99
C PRO A 534 -10.38 -17.98 14.02
N GLY A 535 -11.65 -17.63 13.80
CA GLY A 535 -12.76 -18.00 14.67
C GLY A 535 -12.92 -17.06 15.88
N ASP A 536 -14.12 -17.08 16.45
CA ASP A 536 -14.50 -16.24 17.59
C ASP A 536 -13.71 -16.56 18.87
N SER A 537 -13.03 -17.71 18.90
CA SER A 537 -12.22 -18.15 20.04
C SER A 537 -10.74 -17.78 19.93
N TYR A 538 -10.32 -16.99 18.92
CA TYR A 538 -8.93 -16.55 18.84
C TYR A 538 -8.55 -15.78 20.12
N PRO A 539 -7.52 -16.23 20.87
CA PRO A 539 -7.18 -15.65 22.17
C PRO A 539 -6.64 -14.22 22.09
N GLY A 540 -6.29 -13.75 20.89
CA GLY A 540 -5.86 -12.38 20.68
C GLY A 540 -7.01 -11.38 20.59
N TRP A 541 -8.28 -11.82 20.58
CA TRP A 541 -9.43 -10.92 20.71
C TRP A 541 -9.49 -10.31 22.12
N PRO A 542 -9.41 -8.97 22.28
CA PRO A 542 -9.80 -8.29 23.49
C PRO A 542 -11.23 -8.63 23.87
N GLU A 543 -11.50 -8.62 25.17
CA GLU A 543 -12.85 -8.84 25.71
C GLU A 543 -13.85 -7.85 25.07
N GLY A 544 -14.95 -8.39 24.54
CA GLY A 544 -16.00 -7.60 23.87
C GLY A 544 -15.76 -7.28 22.40
N THR A 545 -14.69 -7.81 21.80
CA THR A 545 -14.50 -7.72 20.33
C THR A 545 -15.55 -8.56 19.62
N GLU A 546 -16.25 -7.96 18.66
CA GLU A 546 -17.13 -8.64 17.71
C GLU A 546 -16.40 -8.69 16.35
N PRO A 547 -15.58 -9.72 16.08
CA PRO A 547 -14.92 -9.87 14.78
C PRO A 547 -15.96 -10.10 13.67
N ASP A 548 -15.65 -9.65 12.46
CA ASP A 548 -16.52 -9.83 11.30
C ASP A 548 -15.87 -10.76 10.27
N GLU A 549 -16.36 -12.00 10.20
CA GLU A 549 -15.91 -13.03 9.26
C GLU A 549 -15.99 -12.57 7.79
N THR A 550 -16.86 -11.61 7.45
CA THR A 550 -17.02 -11.13 6.07
C THR A 550 -15.84 -10.29 5.57
N HIS A 551 -14.99 -9.81 6.49
CA HIS A 551 -13.78 -9.05 6.16
C HIS A 551 -12.56 -9.92 5.85
N PHE A 552 -12.63 -11.23 6.12
CA PHE A 552 -11.55 -12.16 5.84
C PHE A 552 -11.69 -12.71 4.42
N VAL A 553 -10.57 -13.16 3.84
CA VAL A 553 -10.64 -13.91 2.59
C VAL A 553 -11.36 -15.24 2.86
N GLN A 554 -12.65 -15.26 2.60
CA GLN A 554 -13.41 -16.50 2.52
C GLN A 554 -12.96 -17.21 1.25
N GLN A 555 -12.11 -18.22 1.39
CA GLN A 555 -12.06 -19.27 0.39
C GLN A 555 -13.39 -20.00 0.48
N GLY A 556 -14.20 -19.88 -0.57
CA GLY A 556 -15.49 -20.55 -0.62
C GLY A 556 -15.83 -20.94 -2.05
N PRO A 557 -16.49 -22.10 -2.23
CA PRO A 557 -17.17 -22.87 -1.19
C PRO A 557 -16.32 -23.91 -0.43
#